data_AF-A0A7Y2MS08-F1
#
_entry.id   AF-A0A7Y2MS08-F1
#
_cell.length_a   1.000
_cell.length_b   1.000
_cell.length_c   1.000
_cell.angle_alpha   90.00
_cell.angle_beta   90.00
_cell.angle_gamma   90.00
#
_symmetry.space_group_name_H-M   'P 1'
#
loop_
_entity.id
_entity.type
_entity.pdbx_description
1 polymer ?
#
loop_
_entity_poly.entity_id
_entity_poly.type
_entity_poly.pdbx_seq_one_letter_code
_entity_poly.pdbx_strand_id
1 'polypeptide(L)' 'MGYSLLKDNSLKFGYSFDYIIQNQEAKQPTSHEVMLSYVMPVSPFGGRKIIRTPRFRH' A
#
# COMPACT_ATOMS: atom_id res chain seq x y z
N MET A 1 -14.99 0.08 -6.12
CA MET A 1 -15.03 1.17 -5.11
C MET A 1 -13.83 1.05 -4.19
N GLY A 2 -13.19 2.16 -3.83
CA GLY A 2 -12.01 2.17 -2.95
C GLY A 2 -12.21 3.08 -1.75
N TYR A 3 -11.79 2.62 -0.57
CA TYR A 3 -11.81 3.38 0.67
C TYR A 3 -10.40 3.47 1.25
N SER A 4 -10.06 4.66 1.76
CA SER A 4 -8.86 4.86 2.56
C SER A 4 -9.28 5.02 4.02
N LEU A 5 -8.75 4.15 4.89
CA LEU A 5 -9.22 4.03 6.26
C LEU A 5 -8.37 4.80 7.26
N LEU A 6 -7.08 5.01 6.97
CA LEU A 6 -6.15 5.65 7.89
C LEU A 6 -5.90 7.10 7.48
N LYS A 7 -5.67 7.96 8.49
CA LYS A 7 -5.56 9.44 8.35
C LYS A 7 -4.39 9.88 7.46
N ASP A 8 -3.39 9.03 7.35
CA ASP A 8 -2.19 9.16 6.52
C ASP A 8 -2.32 8.42 5.18
N ASN A 9 -3.51 7.89 4.86
CA ASN A 9 -3.76 7.10 3.66
C ASN A 9 -2.90 5.82 3.58
N SER A 10 -2.39 5.34 4.73
CA SER A 10 -1.50 4.18 4.81
C SER A 10 -2.23 2.86 4.56
N LEU A 11 -3.53 2.78 4.80
CA LEU A 11 -4.33 1.59 4.52
C LEU A 11 -5.39 1.89 3.47
N LYS A 12 -5.25 1.22 2.33
CA LYS A 12 -6.18 1.30 1.20
C LYS A 12 -6.88 -0.04 1.01
N PHE A 13 -8.19 0.03 0.88
CA PHE A 13 -9.04 -1.11 0.58
C PHE A 13 -9.77 -0.84 -0.74
N GLY A 14 -9.59 -1.74 -1.71
CA GLY A 14 -10.28 -1.70 -2.99
C GLY A 14 -11.16 -2.93 -3.16
N TYR A 15 -12.34 -2.74 -3.73
CA TYR A 15 -13.24 -3.82 -4.12
C TYR A 15 -13.72 -3.61 -5.55
N SER A 16 -13.54 -4.63 -6.40
CA SER A 16 -14.02 -4.68 -7.78
C SER A 16 -15.03 -5.81 -7.93
N PHE A 17 -16.08 -5.53 -8.70
CA PHE A 17 -17.14 -6.48 -9.00
C PHE A 17 -17.39 -6.44 -10.50
N ASP A 18 -17.21 -7.58 -11.15
CA ASP A 18 -17.43 -7.72 -12.59
C ASP A 18 -18.58 -8.69 -12.84
N TYR A 19 -19.53 -8.24 -13.67
CA TYR A 19 -20.69 -9.03 -14.07
C TYR A 19 -20.70 -9.22 -15.58
N ILE A 20 -20.71 -10.48 -16.02
CA ILE A 20 -20.65 -10.84 -17.44
C ILE A 20 -22.07 -11.16 -17.95
N ILE A 21 -22.53 -10.38 -18.94
CA ILE A 21 -23.89 -10.49 -19.52
C ILE A 21 -23.94 -11.44 -20.73
N GLN A 22 -22.84 -11.64 -21.46
CA GLN A 22 -22.76 -12.53 -22.63
C GLN A 22 -21.81 -13.72 -22.38
N ASN A 23 -22.16 -14.90 -22.89
CA ASN A 23 -21.38 -16.15 -22.75
C ASN A 23 -21.29 -16.72 -21.32
N GLN A 24 -22.40 -16.67 -20.57
CA GLN A 24 -22.50 -17.21 -19.20
C GLN A 24 -22.31 -18.74 -19.10
N GLU A 25 -22.52 -19.49 -20.20
CA GLU A 25 -22.27 -20.94 -20.22
C GLU A 25 -20.78 -21.30 -20.17
N ALA A 26 -19.89 -20.39 -20.58
CA ALA A 26 -18.45 -20.69 -20.73
C ALA A 26 -17.59 -20.26 -19.53
N LYS A 27 -18.06 -19.32 -18.70
CA LYS A 27 -17.32 -18.79 -17.54
C LYS A 27 -18.25 -18.43 -16.40
N GLN A 28 -17.70 -18.37 -15.18
CA GLN A 28 -18.44 -17.90 -14.02
C GLN A 28 -18.98 -16.46 -14.26
N PRO A 29 -20.27 -16.20 -13.97
CA PRO A 29 -20.94 -14.95 -14.33
C PRO A 29 -20.57 -13.74 -13.45
N THR A 30 -19.99 -13.97 -12.28
CA THR A 30 -19.63 -12.94 -11.30
C THR A 30 -18.18 -13.09 -10.85
N SER A 31 -17.39 -12.02 -10.92
CA SER A 31 -16.07 -11.96 -10.30
C SER A 31 -16.08 -10.96 -9.14
N HIS A 32 -15.51 -11.37 -8.01
CA HIS A 32 -15.33 -10.56 -6.81
C HIS A 32 -13.84 -10.47 -6.50
N GLU A 33 -13.27 -9.28 -6.64
CA GLU A 33 -11.86 -9.04 -6.35
C GLU A 33 -11.71 -8.06 -5.20
N VAL A 34 -10.82 -8.40 -4.26
CA VAL A 34 -10.53 -7.60 -3.08
C VAL A 34 -9.05 -7.25 -3.08
N MET A 35 -8.75 -5.96 -2.97
CA MET A 35 -7.38 -5.44 -2.91
C MET A 35 -7.14 -4.79 -1.55
N LEU A 36 -6.14 -5.29 -0.81
CA LEU A 36 -5.70 -4.73 0.45
C LEU A 36 -4.26 -4.21 0.30
N SER A 37 -4.04 -2.93 0.60
CA SER A 37 -2.70 -2.32 0.50
C SER A 37 -2.37 -1.54 1.76
N TYR A 38 -1.20 -1.80 2.33
CA TYR A 38 -0.69 -1.12 3.53
C TYR A 38 0.70 -0.52 3.29
N VAL A 39 0.87 0.75 3.65
CA VAL A 39 2.14 1.48 3.60
C VAL A 39 2.77 1.47 4.98
N MET A 40 3.88 0.75 5.13
CA MET A 40 4.64 0.75 6.38
C MET A 40 5.44 2.05 6.54
N PRO A 41 5.43 2.68 7.74
CA PRO A 41 6.27 3.82 8.03
C PRO A 41 7.75 3.39 8.04
N VAL A 42 8.60 4.16 7.36
CA VAL A 42 10.05 3.97 7.40
C VAL A 42 10.59 4.31 8.79
N SER A 43 11.34 3.38 9.38
CA SER A 43 12.01 3.61 10.66
C SER A 43 13.08 4.70 10.51
N PRO A 44 13.03 5.78 11.30
CA PRO A 44 14.02 6.86 11.24
C PRO A 44 15.41 6.42 11.73
N PHE A 45 15.52 5.24 12.34
CA PHE A 45 16.75 4.72 12.93
C PHE A 45 17.78 4.20 11.91
N GLY A 46 17.45 4.19 10.61
CA GLY A 46 18.36 3.76 9.54
C GLY A 46 19.32 4.85 9.03
N GLY A 47 19.20 6.09 9.50
CA GLY A 47 20.08 7.18 9.10
C GLY A 47 21.51 6.95 9.59
N ARG A 48 22.51 6.97 8.68
CA ARG A 48 23.93 6.91 9.08
C ARG A 48 24.20 8.04 10.08
N LYS A 49 24.67 7.69 11.28
CA LYS A 49 25.10 8.67 12.27
C LYS A 49 26.18 9.55 11.65
N ILE A 50 25.96 10.85 11.58
CA ILE A 50 26.97 11.79 11.10
C ILE A 50 28.08 11.83 12.16
N ILE A 51 29.18 11.12 11.90
CA ILE A 51 30.37 11.15 12.74
C ILE A 51 31.18 12.38 12.32
N ARG A 52 31.25 13.39 13.17
CA ARG A 52 32.12 14.55 12.97
C ARG A 52 33.46 14.28 13.61
N THR A 53 34.54 14.31 12.82
CA THR A 53 35.90 14.18 13.36
C THR A 53 36.23 15.40 14.23
N PRO A 54 36.70 15.22 15.47
CA PRO A 54 37.15 16.33 16.30
C PRO A 54 38.33 17.04 15.63
N ARG A 55 38.27 18.36 15.55
CA ARG A 55 39.39 19.19 15.06
C ARG A 55 40.16 19.70 16.26
N PHE A 56 41.42 19.32 16.37
CA PHE A 56 42.33 19.88 17.36
C PHE A 56 42.58 21.36 17.04
N ARG A 57 42.45 22.23 18.04
CA ARG A 57 42.89 23.63 17.96
C ARG A 57 44.06 23.75 18.93
N HIS A 58 45.27 23.92 18.39
CA HIS A 58 46.46 24.27 19.16
C HIS A 58 46.46 25.77 19.43
#